data_AF-A0A964LTX1-F1
#
_entry.id   AF-A0A964LTX1-F1
#
_cell.length_a   1.000
_cell.length_b   1.000
_cell.length_c   1.000
_cell.angle_alpha   90.00
_cell.angle_beta   90.00
_cell.angle_gamma   90.00
#
_symmetry.space_group_name_H-M   'P 1'
#
loop_
_entity.id
_entity.type
_entity.pdbx_description
1 polymer ?
#
loop_
_entity_poly.entity_id
_entity_poly.type
_entity_poly.pdbx_seq_one_letter_code
_entity_poly.pdbx_strand_id
1 'polypeptide(L)'
;MEFLRSPKWIDVENWPLSWEIGGTAWFPFLESIHVIAAAMVVGSILMVDLRLLGLAATRYPITTLSNELVPWSWGAFVIATITGLGMFITRAASHVVNPAFQWKIVLLVLAGANMAYFHFRVYKHVAQWDTAVATPTQLKLIGSMSLFLWAGVMLAGRWVGHII
;
A
#
# COMPACT_ATOMS: atom_id res chain seq x y z
N MET A 1 10.63 -10.92 -20.99
CA MET A 1 9.48 -10.32 -21.70
C MET A 1 8.38 -11.32 -22.03
N GLU A 2 8.70 -12.61 -22.20
CA GLU A 2 7.74 -13.67 -22.56
C GLU A 2 6.64 -13.92 -21.51
N PHE A 3 6.96 -13.82 -20.22
CA PHE A 3 5.98 -13.95 -19.13
C PHE A 3 4.91 -12.84 -19.13
N LEU A 4 5.32 -11.59 -19.37
CA LEU A 4 4.41 -10.44 -19.36
C LEU A 4 3.40 -10.46 -20.51
N ARG A 5 3.71 -11.17 -21.61
CA ARG A 5 2.84 -11.34 -22.78
C ARG A 5 2.25 -12.74 -22.89
N SER A 6 2.31 -13.52 -21.80
CA SER A 6 1.84 -14.91 -21.84
C SER A 6 0.32 -14.98 -22.07
N PRO A 7 -0.18 -15.97 -22.83
CA PRO A 7 -1.62 -16.16 -23.05
C PRO A 7 -2.43 -16.35 -21.77
N LYS A 8 -1.78 -16.80 -20.69
CA LYS A 8 -2.41 -17.03 -19.38
C LYS A 8 -3.10 -15.78 -18.82
N TRP A 9 -2.62 -14.58 -19.16
CA TRP A 9 -3.27 -13.34 -18.72
C TRP A 9 -4.61 -13.12 -19.41
N ILE A 10 -4.73 -13.55 -20.67
CA ILE A 10 -5.99 -13.53 -21.41
C ILE A 10 -6.93 -14.60 -20.86
N ASP A 11 -6.41 -15.77 -20.47
CA ASP A 11 -7.23 -16.82 -19.84
C ASP A 11 -7.88 -16.34 -18.53
N VAL A 12 -7.17 -15.53 -17.73
CA VAL A 12 -7.70 -14.90 -16.51
C VAL A 12 -8.82 -13.90 -16.83
N GLU A 13 -8.67 -13.10 -17.88
CA GLU A 13 -9.71 -12.17 -18.33
C GLU A 13 -10.98 -12.89 -18.78
N ASN A 14 -10.87 -14.12 -19.27
CA ASN A 14 -12.00 -14.94 -19.74
C ASN A 14 -12.73 -15.71 -18.62
N TRP A 15 -12.34 -15.55 -17.35
CA TRP A 15 -13.10 -16.16 -16.26
C TRP A 15 -14.50 -15.54 -16.13
N PRO A 16 -15.53 -16.34 -15.79
CA PRO A 16 -16.89 -15.82 -15.62
C PRO A 16 -16.96 -14.64 -14.62
N LEU A 17 -16.16 -14.73 -13.55
CA LEU A 17 -16.04 -13.68 -12.54
C LEU A 17 -15.45 -12.37 -13.10
N SER A 18 -14.48 -12.46 -14.00
CA SER A 18 -13.87 -11.29 -14.64
C SER A 18 -14.91 -10.52 -15.45
N TRP A 19 -15.74 -11.23 -16.22
CA TRP A 19 -16.79 -10.63 -17.04
C TRP A 19 -17.92 -10.05 -16.18
N GLU A 20 -18.30 -10.72 -15.09
CA GLU A 20 -19.31 -10.22 -14.17
C GLU A 20 -18.83 -8.93 -13.48
N ILE A 21 -17.58 -8.88 -13.03
CA ILE A 21 -17.02 -7.69 -12.40
C ILE A 21 -16.88 -6.55 -13.42
N GLY A 22 -16.23 -6.81 -14.56
CA GLY A 22 -15.91 -5.80 -15.57
C GLY A 22 -17.12 -5.30 -16.37
N GLY A 23 -18.15 -6.12 -16.52
CA GLY A 23 -19.36 -5.81 -17.30
C GLY A 23 -20.50 -5.18 -16.50
N THR A 24 -20.37 -5.03 -15.18
CA THR A 24 -21.44 -4.53 -14.30
C THR A 24 -20.97 -3.41 -13.37
N ALA A 25 -21.86 -2.92 -12.50
CA ALA A 25 -21.54 -1.94 -11.47
C ALA A 25 -20.56 -2.47 -10.38
N TRP A 26 -20.19 -3.76 -10.42
CA TRP A 26 -19.21 -4.33 -9.51
C TRP A 26 -17.82 -3.71 -9.69
N PHE A 27 -17.40 -3.35 -10.90
CA PHE A 27 -16.11 -2.69 -11.12
C PHE A 27 -15.99 -1.35 -10.35
N PRO A 28 -16.86 -0.34 -10.57
CA PRO A 28 -16.76 0.93 -9.85
C PRO A 28 -17.03 0.78 -8.34
N PHE A 29 -17.81 -0.23 -7.93
CA PHE A 29 -18.02 -0.55 -6.52
C PHE A 29 -16.73 -1.07 -5.85
N LEU A 30 -16.06 -2.05 -6.46
CA LEU A 30 -14.76 -2.54 -6.00
C LEU A 30 -13.70 -1.45 -6.01
N GLU A 31 -13.69 -0.59 -7.03
CA GLU A 31 -12.78 0.55 -7.11
C GLU A 31 -13.01 1.52 -5.93
N SER A 32 -14.26 1.82 -5.60
CA SER A 32 -14.61 2.68 -4.46
C SER A 32 -14.11 2.10 -3.14
N ILE A 33 -14.37 0.81 -2.89
CA ILE A 33 -13.89 0.11 -1.69
C ILE A 33 -12.36 0.09 -1.66
N HIS A 34 -11.72 -0.17 -2.80
CA HIS A 34 -10.26 -0.21 -2.91
C HIS A 34 -9.63 1.13 -2.52
N VAL A 35 -10.20 2.25 -2.98
CA VAL A 35 -9.68 3.59 -2.69
C VAL A 35 -9.87 3.94 -1.21
N ILE A 36 -11.02 3.60 -0.61
CA ILE A 36 -11.26 3.81 0.82
C ILE A 36 -10.26 2.99 1.65
N ALA A 37 -10.09 1.70 1.32
CA ALA A 37 -9.16 0.82 1.99
C ALA A 37 -7.70 1.31 1.84
N ALA A 38 -7.30 1.71 0.64
CA ALA A 38 -5.98 2.29 0.40
C ALA A 38 -5.77 3.59 1.19
N ALA A 39 -6.79 4.45 1.29
CA ALA A 39 -6.73 5.67 2.09
C ALA A 39 -6.58 5.37 3.59
N MET A 40 -7.24 4.33 4.11
CA MET A 40 -7.06 3.88 5.49
C MET A 40 -5.64 3.34 5.75
N VAL A 41 -5.10 2.54 4.83
CA VAL A 41 -3.71 2.05 4.92
C VAL A 41 -2.74 3.23 4.93
N VAL A 42 -2.82 4.12 3.94
CA VAL A 42 -1.89 5.25 3.81
C VAL A 42 -2.07 6.23 4.98
N GLY A 43 -3.29 6.50 5.40
CA GLY A 43 -3.58 7.41 6.52
C GLY A 43 -3.02 6.91 7.86
N SER A 44 -3.17 5.61 8.13
CA SER A 44 -2.60 4.99 9.33
C SER A 44 -1.07 5.05 9.35
N ILE A 45 -0.42 4.75 8.22
CA ILE A 45 1.04 4.81 8.07
C ILE A 45 1.55 6.25 8.15
N LEU A 46 0.87 7.19 7.48
CA LEU A 46 1.17 8.62 7.54
C LEU A 46 1.20 9.13 8.99
N MET A 47 0.24 8.72 9.82
CA MET A 47 0.19 9.14 11.22
C MET A 47 1.39 8.64 12.03
N VAL A 48 1.80 7.39 11.83
CA VAL A 48 3.00 6.82 12.48
C VAL A 48 4.26 7.51 11.95
N ASP A 49 4.40 7.69 10.64
CA ASP A 49 5.58 8.30 10.04
C ASP A 49 5.75 9.78 10.42
N LEU A 50 4.67 10.56 10.45
CA LEU A 50 4.70 11.93 10.94
C LEU A 50 5.08 12.00 12.42
N ARG A 51 4.69 10.99 13.21
CA ARG A 51 5.14 10.87 14.60
C ARG A 51 6.63 10.58 14.70
N LEU A 52 7.17 9.71 13.84
CA LEU A 52 8.61 9.43 13.76
C LEU A 52 9.40 10.68 13.37
N LEU A 53 8.85 11.50 12.48
CA LEU A 53 9.43 12.78 12.07
C LEU A 53 9.35 13.86 13.15
N GLY A 54 8.49 13.70 14.14
CA GLY A 54 8.23 14.69 15.19
C GLY A 54 7.29 15.82 14.73
N LEU A 55 6.53 15.60 13.66
CA LEU A 55 5.62 16.60 13.07
C LEU A 55 4.18 16.47 13.56
N ALA A 56 3.72 15.26 13.86
CA ALA A 56 2.34 15.01 14.33
C ALA A 56 2.32 14.00 15.48
N ALA A 57 1.21 13.97 16.24
CA ALA A 57 0.95 13.03 17.33
C ALA A 57 2.06 12.93 18.40
N THR A 58 2.92 13.95 18.53
CA THR A 58 4.12 13.96 19.39
C THR A 58 3.84 13.74 20.87
N ARG A 59 2.59 13.99 21.29
CA ARG A 59 2.10 13.73 22.65
C ARG A 59 1.90 12.25 22.97
N TYR A 60 1.77 11.40 21.96
CA TYR A 60 1.52 9.97 22.12
C TYR A 60 2.81 9.16 21.94
N PRO A 61 3.01 8.07 22.71
CA PRO A 61 4.08 7.11 22.46
C PRO A 61 3.97 6.47 21.07
N ILE A 62 5.12 6.18 20.44
CA ILE A 62 5.16 5.53 19.12
C ILE A 62 4.59 4.11 19.23
N THR A 63 4.83 3.44 20.36
CA THR A 63 4.30 2.10 20.65
C THR A 63 2.78 2.07 20.67
N THR A 64 2.13 3.02 21.35
CA THR A 64 0.66 3.13 21.40
C THR A 64 0.07 3.33 20.01
N LEU A 65 0.58 4.31 19.25
CA LEU A 65 0.11 4.57 17.89
C LEU A 65 0.30 3.35 16.98
N SER A 66 1.44 2.68 17.06
CA SER A 66 1.70 1.50 16.24
C SER A 66 0.77 0.34 16.61
N ASN A 67 0.56 0.09 17.91
CA ASN A 67 -0.31 -1.01 18.35
C ASN A 67 -1.78 -0.79 17.98
N GLU A 68 -2.24 0.45 17.99
CA GLU A 68 -3.60 0.77 17.60
C GLU A 68 -3.77 0.81 16.08
N LEU A 69 -2.84 1.41 15.34
CA LEU A 69 -2.99 1.64 13.91
C LEU A 69 -2.63 0.42 13.04
N VAL A 70 -1.60 -0.35 13.41
CA VAL A 70 -1.11 -1.46 12.57
C VAL A 70 -2.16 -2.55 12.32
N PRO A 71 -2.99 -2.99 13.30
CA PRO A 71 -4.06 -3.95 13.03
C PRO A 71 -5.07 -3.44 12.01
N TRP A 72 -5.44 -2.14 12.10
CA TRP A 72 -6.32 -1.49 11.12
C TRP A 72 -5.65 -1.38 9.75
N SER A 73 -4.36 -1.06 9.69
CA SER A 73 -3.58 -1.06 8.44
C SER A 73 -3.63 -2.43 7.77
N TRP A 74 -3.47 -3.52 8.53
CA TRP A 74 -3.54 -4.89 7.99
C TRP A 74 -4.92 -5.25 7.47
N GLY A 75 -5.98 -4.94 8.23
CA GLY A 75 -7.36 -5.17 7.78
C GLY A 75 -7.66 -4.42 6.48
N ALA A 76 -7.31 -3.13 6.43
CA ALA A 76 -7.48 -2.31 5.23
C ALA A 76 -6.60 -2.80 4.07
N PHE A 77 -5.38 -3.26 4.33
CA PHE A 77 -4.48 -3.80 3.31
C PHE A 77 -5.02 -5.09 2.68
N VAL A 78 -5.62 -5.98 3.49
CA VAL A 78 -6.27 -7.21 2.99
C VAL A 78 -7.44 -6.84 2.09
N ILE A 79 -8.30 -5.91 2.52
CA ILE A 79 -9.44 -5.44 1.71
C ILE A 79 -8.96 -4.80 0.40
N ALA A 80 -7.95 -3.93 0.46
CA ALA A 80 -7.35 -3.30 -0.70
C ALA A 80 -6.75 -4.36 -1.65
N THR A 81 -6.11 -5.40 -1.13
CA THR A 81 -5.53 -6.48 -1.95
C THR A 81 -6.62 -7.28 -2.66
N ILE A 82 -7.67 -7.70 -1.95
CA ILE A 82 -8.77 -8.48 -2.53
C ILE A 82 -9.48 -7.68 -3.63
N THR A 83 -9.84 -6.43 -3.34
CA THR A 83 -10.50 -5.54 -4.31
C THR A 83 -9.58 -5.21 -5.49
N GLY A 84 -8.29 -5.00 -5.25
CA GLY A 84 -7.29 -4.75 -6.27
C GLY A 84 -7.09 -5.94 -7.21
N LEU A 85 -7.07 -7.17 -6.67
CA LEU A 85 -7.04 -8.39 -7.47
C LEU A 85 -8.33 -8.56 -8.27
N GLY A 86 -9.49 -8.28 -7.68
CA GLY A 86 -10.78 -8.29 -8.38
C GLY A 86 -10.83 -7.34 -9.57
N MET A 87 -10.25 -6.14 -9.45
CA MET A 87 -10.10 -5.23 -10.59
C MET A 87 -9.07 -5.74 -11.61
N PHE A 88 -7.93 -6.25 -11.13
CA PHE A 88 -6.84 -6.73 -11.98
C PHE A 88 -7.28 -7.85 -12.92
N ILE A 89 -8.08 -8.82 -12.44
CA ILE A 89 -8.53 -9.94 -13.28
C ILE A 89 -9.40 -9.50 -14.47
N THR A 90 -10.05 -8.34 -14.40
CA THR A 90 -10.91 -7.84 -15.49
C THR A 90 -10.14 -7.41 -16.74
N ARG A 91 -8.87 -7.01 -16.56
CA ARG A 91 -7.98 -6.52 -17.63
C ARG A 91 -6.52 -6.92 -17.36
N ALA A 92 -6.30 -8.17 -16.99
CA ALA A 92 -5.00 -8.67 -16.53
C ALA A 92 -3.89 -8.51 -17.58
N ALA A 93 -4.17 -8.80 -18.85
CA ALA A 93 -3.19 -8.71 -19.94
C ALA A 93 -2.72 -7.26 -20.15
N SER A 94 -3.65 -6.31 -20.11
CA SER A 94 -3.35 -4.88 -20.22
C SER A 94 -2.63 -4.34 -18.99
N HIS A 95 -3.00 -4.79 -17.78
CA HIS A 95 -2.37 -4.32 -16.54
C HIS A 95 -0.94 -4.83 -16.38
N VAL A 96 -0.62 -6.07 -16.75
CA VAL A 96 0.73 -6.63 -16.56
C VAL A 96 1.79 -5.96 -17.43
N VAL A 97 1.43 -5.52 -18.63
CA VAL A 97 2.34 -4.80 -19.53
C VAL A 97 2.42 -3.31 -19.21
N ASN A 98 1.50 -2.77 -18.42
CA ASN A 98 1.46 -1.36 -18.06
C ASN A 98 2.65 -0.99 -17.15
N PRO A 99 3.53 -0.06 -17.57
CA PRO A 99 4.68 0.37 -16.76
C PRO A 99 4.27 0.91 -15.38
N ALA A 100 3.15 1.63 -15.28
CA ALA A 100 2.69 2.16 -14.01
C ALA A 100 2.27 1.06 -13.03
N PHE A 101 1.71 -0.04 -13.53
CA PHE A 101 1.35 -1.18 -12.69
C PHE A 101 2.60 -1.90 -12.18
N GLN A 102 3.59 -2.10 -13.06
CA GLN A 102 4.88 -2.68 -12.66
C GLN A 102 5.57 -1.84 -11.58
N TRP A 103 5.60 -0.52 -11.76
CA TRP A 103 6.15 0.39 -10.76
C TRP A 103 5.38 0.37 -9.45
N LYS A 104 4.04 0.30 -9.51
CA LYS A 104 3.20 0.13 -8.33
C LYS A 104 3.61 -1.12 -7.53
N ILE A 105 3.81 -2.26 -8.20
CA ILE A 105 4.22 -3.51 -7.53
C ILE A 105 5.61 -3.38 -6.92
N VAL A 106 6.59 -2.82 -7.65
CA VAL A 106 7.95 -2.59 -7.12
C VAL A 106 7.90 -1.68 -5.88
N LEU A 107 7.18 -0.57 -5.95
CA LEU A 107 7.04 0.37 -4.84
C LEU A 107 6.33 -0.27 -3.63
N LEU A 108 5.32 -1.13 -3.87
CA LEU A 108 4.61 -1.83 -2.81
C LEU A 108 5.51 -2.86 -2.11
N VAL A 109 6.37 -3.57 -2.86
CA VAL A 109 7.38 -4.46 -2.28
C VAL A 109 8.40 -3.68 -1.44
N LEU A 110 8.88 -2.54 -1.95
CA LEU A 110 9.82 -1.68 -1.21
C LEU A 110 9.17 -1.08 0.05
N ALA A 111 7.91 -0.66 -0.02
CA ALA A 111 7.14 -0.16 1.12
C ALA A 111 6.95 -1.26 2.18
N GLY A 112 6.60 -2.48 1.75
CA GLY A 112 6.49 -3.64 2.62
C GLY A 112 7.83 -4.01 3.29
N ALA A 113 8.94 -3.95 2.53
CA ALA A 113 10.28 -4.18 3.07
C ALA A 113 10.66 -3.11 4.10
N ASN A 114 10.35 -1.83 3.84
CA ASN A 114 10.59 -0.74 4.79
C ASN A 114 9.77 -0.92 6.08
N MET A 115 8.50 -1.31 5.97
CA MET A 115 7.63 -1.60 7.11
C MET A 115 8.12 -2.81 7.91
N ALA A 116 8.52 -3.89 7.24
CA ALA A 116 9.10 -5.06 7.89
C ALA A 116 10.41 -4.72 8.62
N TYR A 117 11.27 -3.91 7.99
CA TYR A 117 12.49 -3.42 8.64
C TYR A 117 12.17 -2.60 9.89
N PHE A 118 11.22 -1.67 9.80
CA PHE A 118 10.76 -0.90 10.95
C PHE A 118 10.22 -1.82 12.07
N HIS A 119 9.34 -2.76 11.75
CA HIS A 119 8.71 -3.62 12.74
C HIS A 119 9.69 -4.63 13.38
N PHE A 120 10.59 -5.24 12.61
CA PHE A 120 11.48 -6.29 13.15
C PHE A 120 12.76 -5.76 13.81
N ARG A 121 13.33 -4.65 13.30
CA ARG A 121 14.60 -4.09 13.81
C ARG A 121 14.38 -2.91 14.75
N VAL A 122 13.46 -2.02 14.39
CA VAL A 122 13.36 -0.70 15.04
C VAL A 122 12.34 -0.73 16.17
N TYR A 123 11.19 -1.38 15.96
CA TYR A 123 10.13 -1.49 16.97
C TYR A 123 10.62 -2.13 18.28
N LYS A 124 11.51 -3.13 18.19
CA LYS A 124 12.12 -3.78 19.38
C LYS A 124 12.89 -2.83 20.30
N HIS A 125 13.40 -1.73 19.74
CA HIS A 125 14.17 -0.72 20.48
C HIS A 125 13.34 0.56 20.72
N VAL A 126 12.13 0.63 20.17
CA VAL A 126 11.33 1.86 20.16
C VAL A 126 10.81 2.26 21.54
N ALA A 127 10.63 1.30 22.44
CA ALA A 127 10.27 1.55 23.83
C ALA A 127 11.33 2.40 24.58
N GLN A 128 12.60 2.36 24.15
CA GLN A 128 13.67 3.19 24.71
C GLN A 128 13.57 4.65 24.28
N TRP A 129 12.82 4.94 23.21
CA TRP A 129 12.66 6.27 22.61
C TRP A 129 11.26 6.85 22.79
N ASP A 130 10.34 6.12 23.42
CA ASP A 130 8.99 6.62 23.75
C ASP A 130 9.03 7.83 24.72
N THR A 131 10.03 7.89 25.59
CA THR A 131 10.26 8.98 26.56
C THR A 131 11.37 9.94 26.15
N ALA A 132 12.07 9.67 25.04
CA ALA A 132 13.17 10.52 24.58
C ALA A 132 12.64 11.82 23.98
N VAL A 133 13.19 12.96 24.42
CA VAL A 133 12.80 14.30 23.97
C VAL A 133 13.07 14.51 22.47
N ALA A 134 14.05 13.81 21.90
CA ALA A 134 14.42 13.91 20.50
C ALA A 134 14.41 12.53 19.81
N THR A 135 13.61 12.40 18.74
CA THR A 135 13.59 11.19 17.92
C THR A 135 14.92 11.06 17.14
N PRO A 136 15.61 9.90 17.23
CA PRO A 136 16.83 9.63 16.46
C PRO A 136 16.69 9.92 14.96
N THR A 137 17.74 10.47 14.33
CA THR A 137 17.76 10.79 12.89
C THR A 137 17.45 9.59 12.00
N GLN A 138 17.83 8.38 12.44
CA GLN A 138 17.52 7.13 11.75
C GLN A 138 16.00 6.87 11.65
N LEU A 139 15.23 7.15 12.70
CA LEU A 139 13.77 6.98 12.69
C LEU A 139 13.11 7.99 11.75
N LYS A 140 13.64 9.22 11.71
CA LYS A 140 13.18 10.25 10.79
C LYS A 140 13.39 9.82 9.33
N LEU A 141 14.56 9.27 9.01
CA LEU A 141 14.86 8.81 7.65
C LEU A 141 13.92 7.67 7.20
N ILE A 142 13.64 6.72 8.09
CA ILE A 142 12.72 5.61 7.82
C ILE A 142 11.30 6.12 7.57
N GLY A 143 10.83 7.06 8.40
CA GLY A 143 9.52 7.69 8.22
C GLY A 143 9.44 8.47 6.91
N SER A 144 10.45 9.28 6.57
CA SER A 144 10.50 9.98 5.28
C SER A 144 10.47 9.02 4.10
N MET A 145 11.28 7.96 4.12
CA MET A 145 11.34 6.98 3.03
C MET A 145 10.00 6.25 2.86
N SER A 146 9.36 5.89 3.97
CA SER A 146 8.02 5.31 3.97
C SER A 146 7.00 6.22 3.28
N LEU A 147 6.97 7.50 3.63
CA LEU A 147 6.06 8.48 3.02
C LEU A 147 6.28 8.62 1.50
N PHE A 148 7.54 8.68 1.06
CA PHE A 148 7.84 8.74 -0.38
C PHE A 148 7.39 7.48 -1.11
N LEU A 149 7.60 6.30 -0.53
CA LEU A 149 7.19 5.03 -1.13
C LEU A 149 5.67 4.96 -1.25
N TRP A 150 4.92 5.27 -0.19
CA TRP A 150 3.46 5.23 -0.21
C TRP A 150 2.84 6.30 -1.13
N ALA A 151 3.40 7.51 -1.15
CA ALA A 151 3.02 8.53 -2.13
C ALA A 151 3.23 8.01 -3.56
N GLY A 152 4.37 7.37 -3.83
CA GLY A 152 4.65 6.73 -5.11
C GLY A 152 3.64 5.63 -5.47
N VAL A 153 3.28 4.75 -4.53
CA VAL A 153 2.27 3.69 -4.74
C VAL A 153 0.91 4.28 -5.13
N MET A 154 0.49 5.36 -4.46
CA MET A 154 -0.79 6.03 -4.74
C MET A 154 -0.79 6.73 -6.11
N LEU A 155 0.30 7.42 -6.45
CA LEU A 155 0.48 8.06 -7.76
C LEU A 155 0.50 7.02 -8.87
N ALA A 156 1.29 5.95 -8.72
CA ALA A 156 1.34 4.85 -9.68
C ALA A 156 -0.04 4.21 -9.86
N GLY A 157 -0.78 3.99 -8.76
CA GLY A 157 -2.15 3.48 -8.81
C GLY A 157 -3.10 4.36 -9.62
N ARG A 158 -3.02 5.68 -9.49
CA ARG A 158 -3.82 6.62 -10.31
C ARG A 158 -3.37 6.64 -11.77
N TRP A 159 -2.08 6.50 -12.03
CA TRP A 159 -1.55 6.49 -13.40
C TRP A 159 -1.92 5.23 -14.18
N VAL A 160 -2.09 4.08 -13.51
CA VAL A 160 -2.57 2.84 -14.15
C VAL A 160 -3.90 3.04 -14.88
N GLY A 161 -4.79 3.89 -14.36
CA GLY A 161 -6.07 4.19 -15.02
C GLY A 161 -5.98 5.14 -16.22
N HIS A 162 -4.87 5.87 -16.38
CA HIS A 162 -4.70 6.87 -17.44
C HIS A 162 -3.73 6.44 -18.54
N ILE A 163 -2.79 5.55 -18.22
CA ILE A 163 -1.89 4.93 -19.18
C ILE A 163 -2.57 3.62 -19.60
N ILE A 164 -3.37 3.67 -20.66
CA ILE A 164 -4.08 2.52 -21.23
C ILE A 164 -3.45 2.18 -22.58
#